data_AF-A0A0K8TR85-F1
#
_entry.id   AF-A0A0K8TR85-F1
#
_cell.length_a   1.000
_cell.length_b   1.000
_cell.length_c   1.000
_cell.angle_alpha   90.00
_cell.angle_beta   90.00
_cell.angle_gamma   90.00
#
_symmetry.space_group_name_H-M   'P 1'
#
loop_
_entity.id
_entity.type
_entity.pdbx_description
1 polymer ?
#
loop_
_entity_poly.entity_id
_entity_poly.type
_entity_poly.pdbx_seq_one_letter_code
_entity_poly.pdbx_strand_id
1 'polypeptide(L)'
;DVLLARGRLKGVLQDLVGGTDDELCEEQERVYHLPARGRPPKRVKKENTETPNQLHQSYVMKLFDRSLDLAKYKETTPLYPICRAWMINQPRSTSIKNLRDKRTPSPEIRDKRGDLLEKFNARMIDKISHLPAPKEATCARIPSPTPEQKAASKDKIDLKYNLDSPPISRDQIMADFKQRWTKIREKWVANSEQYNERYIASFELFDAMQRDIE
;
A
#
# COMPACT_ATOMS: atom_id res chain seq x y z
N ASP A 1 -40.32 26.32 16.16
CA ASP A 1 -40.36 25.79 17.53
C ASP A 1 -39.52 24.51 17.69
N VAL A 2 -38.23 24.57 17.31
CA VAL A 2 -37.34 23.39 17.18
C VAL A 2 -36.52 23.15 18.45
N LEU A 3 -36.24 24.22 19.21
CA LEU A 3 -35.49 24.13 20.47
C LEU A 3 -36.31 23.42 21.56
N LEU A 4 -37.63 23.65 21.59
CA LEU A 4 -38.54 22.95 22.51
C LEU A 4 -38.66 21.45 22.16
N ALA A 5 -38.72 21.11 20.88
CA ALA A 5 -38.73 19.73 20.40
C ALA A 5 -37.43 18.98 20.77
N ARG A 6 -36.27 19.64 20.64
CA ARG A 6 -34.97 19.08 21.02
C ARG A 6 -34.85 18.88 22.54
N GLY A 7 -35.39 19.81 23.33
CA GLY A 7 -35.42 19.69 24.79
C GLY A 7 -36.24 18.49 25.26
N ARG A 8 -37.43 18.28 24.68
CA ARG A 8 -38.31 17.13 24.99
C ARG A 8 -37.66 15.79 24.64
N LEU A 9 -37.05 15.67 23.46
CA LEU A 9 -36.37 14.45 23.05
C LEU A 9 -35.20 14.10 23.99
N LYS A 10 -34.45 15.11 24.44
CA LYS A 10 -33.31 14.92 25.34
C LYS A 10 -33.76 14.41 26.73
N GLY A 11 -34.90 14.89 27.22
CA GLY A 11 -35.49 14.39 28.48
C GLY A 11 -35.91 12.92 28.37
N VAL A 12 -36.65 12.56 27.32
CA VAL A 12 -37.13 11.17 27.10
C VAL A 12 -35.98 10.17 26.96
N LEU A 13 -34.89 10.56 26.29
CA LEU A 13 -33.70 9.70 26.17
C LEU A 13 -32.98 9.48 27.51
N GLN A 14 -33.03 10.46 28.42
CA GLN A 14 -32.37 10.34 29.72
C GLN A 14 -33.16 9.41 30.67
N ASP A 15 -34.49 9.42 30.58
CA ASP A 15 -35.36 8.49 31.34
C ASP A 15 -35.21 7.04 30.87
N LEU A 16 -35.01 6.79 29.57
CA LEU A 16 -34.78 5.45 29.03
C LEU A 16 -33.43 4.85 29.44
N VAL A 17 -32.40 5.68 29.62
CA VAL A 17 -31.05 5.22 30.04
C VAL A 17 -31.01 4.93 31.55
N GLY A 18 -31.88 5.55 32.34
CA GLY A 18 -31.99 5.28 33.78
C GLY A 18 -32.83 4.05 34.16
N GLY A 19 -33.59 3.48 33.22
CA GLY A 19 -34.56 2.40 33.48
C GLY A 19 -34.08 0.98 33.16
N THR A 20 -32.82 0.79 32.77
CA THR A 20 -32.28 -0.53 32.34
C THR A 20 -31.20 -1.06 33.27
N ASP A 21 -31.38 -0.87 34.59
CA ASP A 21 -30.65 -1.58 35.63
C ASP A 21 -31.69 -1.98 36.68
N ASP A 22 -32.32 -3.15 36.50
CA ASP A 22 -32.90 -4.00 37.55
C ASP A 22 -33.83 -5.06 36.90
N GLU A 23 -33.26 -6.15 36.38
CA GLU A 23 -33.82 -7.51 36.55
C GLU A 23 -32.74 -8.57 36.28
N LEU A 24 -32.71 -9.55 37.20
CA LEU A 24 -31.67 -10.53 37.48
C LEU A 24 -31.66 -11.69 36.48
N CYS A 25 -30.48 -12.30 36.29
CA CYS A 25 -30.39 -13.75 36.19
C CYS A 25 -29.04 -14.24 36.74
N GLU A 26 -29.14 -14.88 37.91
CA GLU A 26 -28.07 -15.53 38.64
C GLU A 26 -27.48 -16.69 37.84
N GLU A 27 -26.15 -16.81 37.78
CA GLU A 27 -25.52 -18.14 37.75
C GLU A 27 -24.03 -18.11 38.19
N GLN A 28 -23.83 -18.76 39.34
CA GLN A 28 -22.65 -19.49 39.81
C GLN A 28 -21.24 -18.85 39.80
N GLU A 29 -20.91 -18.36 40.99
CA GLU A 29 -19.59 -18.16 41.57
C GLU A 29 -18.61 -19.35 41.35
N ARG A 30 -17.41 -19.06 40.81
CA ARG A 30 -16.17 -19.75 41.18
C ARG A 30 -15.03 -18.76 41.34
N VAL A 31 -14.90 -18.29 42.59
CA VAL A 31 -13.75 -17.54 43.09
C VAL A 31 -12.56 -18.49 43.24
N TYR A 32 -11.48 -18.22 42.51
CA TYR A 32 -10.12 -18.54 42.94
C TYR A 32 -9.28 -17.26 42.90
N HIS A 33 -9.20 -16.59 44.04
CA HIS A 33 -8.17 -15.58 44.31
C HIS A 33 -6.85 -16.28 44.61
N LEU A 34 -5.73 -15.77 44.05
CA LEU A 34 -4.36 -15.66 44.63
C LEU A 34 -3.35 -15.27 43.52
N PRO A 35 -2.21 -14.62 43.83
CA PRO A 35 -2.02 -13.38 44.59
C PRO A 35 -1.35 -12.27 43.75
N ALA A 36 -1.53 -11.02 44.19
CA ALA A 36 -0.74 -9.89 43.71
C ALA A 36 0.73 -10.02 44.15
N ARG A 37 1.68 -10.08 43.21
CA ARG A 37 3.12 -9.89 43.47
C ARG A 37 3.78 -9.02 42.39
N GLY A 38 3.90 -7.73 42.71
CA GLY A 38 5.11 -6.91 42.58
C GLY A 38 5.80 -6.72 41.23
N ARG A 39 5.52 -5.60 40.56
CA ARG A 39 6.47 -4.48 40.34
C ARG A 39 5.73 -3.33 39.63
N PRO A 40 5.78 -2.07 40.11
CA PRO A 40 5.24 -0.96 39.35
C PRO A 40 6.13 -0.73 38.11
N PRO A 41 5.59 -0.63 36.89
CA PRO A 41 6.40 -0.29 35.73
C PRO A 41 6.96 1.13 35.90
N LYS A 42 8.29 1.26 35.76
CA LYS A 42 8.99 2.54 35.69
C LYS A 42 8.29 3.42 34.63
N ARG A 43 7.84 4.62 35.03
CA ARG A 43 7.28 5.64 34.14
C ARG A 43 8.33 5.98 33.09
N VAL A 44 8.18 5.44 31.88
CA VAL A 44 8.86 5.96 30.70
C VAL A 44 8.24 7.32 30.40
N LYS A 45 9.07 8.36 30.45
CA LYS A 45 8.70 9.75 30.17
C LYS A 45 8.23 9.82 28.71
N LYS A 46 6.90 9.83 28.51
CA LYS A 46 6.28 10.01 27.19
C LYS A 46 6.38 11.48 26.85
N GLU A 47 7.18 11.78 25.83
CA GLU A 47 7.28 13.08 25.20
C GLU A 47 5.89 13.55 24.79
N ASN A 48 5.56 14.76 25.24
CA ASN A 48 4.27 15.41 25.14
C ASN A 48 4.04 15.84 23.68
N THR A 49 3.34 15.02 22.89
CA THR A 49 2.66 15.53 21.69
C THR A 49 1.23 15.85 22.08
N GLU A 50 0.98 17.12 22.27
CA GLU A 50 -0.30 17.70 22.64
C GLU A 50 -1.33 17.48 21.53
N THR A 51 -2.32 16.64 21.81
CA THR A 51 -3.68 16.84 21.28
C THR A 51 -4.63 16.74 22.47
N PRO A 52 -5.54 17.70 22.66
CA PRO A 52 -6.39 17.77 23.84
C PRO A 52 -7.26 16.52 23.93
N ASN A 53 -7.47 16.06 25.16
CA ASN A 53 -8.30 14.93 25.56
C ASN A 53 -9.69 14.93 24.90
N GLN A 54 -9.79 14.48 23.66
CA GLN A 54 -10.99 13.79 23.21
C GLN A 54 -10.94 12.44 23.91
N LEU A 55 -11.92 12.18 24.77
CA LEU A 55 -12.18 10.86 25.30
C LEU A 55 -12.41 9.95 24.10
N HIS A 56 -11.33 9.36 23.55
CA HIS A 56 -11.43 8.39 22.48
C HIS A 56 -12.19 7.21 23.06
N GLN A 57 -13.48 7.12 22.75
CA GLN A 57 -14.27 5.94 23.04
C GLN A 57 -13.55 4.76 22.41
N SER A 58 -13.01 3.87 23.24
CA SER A 58 -12.23 2.74 22.77
C SER A 58 -13.17 1.72 22.13
N TYR A 59 -13.23 1.70 20.80
CA TYR A 59 -13.95 0.66 20.05
C TYR A 59 -12.97 -0.47 19.72
N VAL A 60 -12.86 -1.45 20.62
CA VAL A 60 -11.97 -2.60 20.44
C VAL A 60 -12.78 -3.80 19.96
N MET A 61 -12.48 -4.26 18.75
CA MET A 61 -13.02 -5.51 18.20
C MET A 61 -12.03 -6.66 18.44
N LYS A 62 -12.50 -7.81 18.92
CA LYS A 62 -11.68 -9.01 19.12
C LYS A 62 -12.06 -10.09 18.11
N LEU A 63 -11.09 -10.56 17.33
CA LEU A 63 -11.27 -11.63 16.35
C LEU A 63 -10.05 -12.56 16.36
N PHE A 64 -10.28 -13.87 16.52
CA PHE A 64 -9.24 -14.93 16.53
C PHE A 64 -8.01 -14.59 17.41
N ASP A 65 -8.22 -14.35 18.71
CA ASP A 65 -7.18 -13.97 19.68
C ASP A 65 -6.40 -12.67 19.37
N ARG A 66 -6.91 -11.82 18.45
CA ARG A 66 -6.34 -10.52 18.11
C ARG A 66 -7.34 -9.42 18.44
N SER A 67 -6.86 -8.31 18.97
CA SER A 67 -7.67 -7.11 19.22
C SER A 67 -7.36 -6.03 18.18
N LEU A 68 -8.35 -5.41 17.58
CA LEU A 68 -8.17 -4.23 16.74
C LEU A 68 -8.93 -3.06 17.34
N ASP A 69 -8.21 -1.96 17.52
CA ASP A 69 -8.76 -0.71 18.04
C ASP A 69 -9.22 0.17 16.88
N LEU A 70 -10.54 0.18 16.66
CA LEU A 70 -11.20 0.92 15.58
C LEU A 70 -11.21 2.42 15.82
N ALA A 71 -11.09 2.88 17.07
CA ALA A 71 -11.10 4.30 17.42
C ALA A 71 -9.93 5.09 16.80
N LYS A 72 -8.91 4.38 16.32
CA LYS A 72 -7.75 4.95 15.60
C LYS A 72 -8.06 5.29 14.14
N TYR A 73 -9.18 4.81 13.60
CA TYR A 73 -9.55 4.99 12.20
C TYR A 73 -10.77 5.89 12.09
N LYS A 74 -10.79 6.75 11.07
CA LYS A 74 -12.00 7.51 10.70
C LYS A 74 -12.94 6.60 9.93
N GLU A 75 -14.24 6.88 9.93
CA GLU A 75 -15.25 6.13 9.14
C GLU A 75 -14.96 6.16 7.64
N THR A 76 -14.26 7.19 7.14
CA THR A 76 -13.82 7.31 5.75
C THR A 76 -12.54 6.53 5.43
N THR A 77 -11.95 5.85 6.41
CA THR A 77 -10.72 5.07 6.19
C THR A 77 -11.07 3.82 5.36
N PRO A 78 -10.37 3.54 4.25
CA PRO A 78 -10.60 2.33 3.49
C PRO A 78 -10.29 1.08 4.33
N LEU A 79 -10.91 -0.04 3.96
CA LEU A 79 -10.81 -1.29 4.71
C LEU A 79 -9.37 -1.84 4.79
N TYR A 80 -8.56 -1.61 3.74
CA TYR A 80 -7.22 -2.21 3.64
C TYR A 80 -6.27 -1.81 4.80
N PRO A 81 -6.10 -0.52 5.16
CA PRO A 81 -5.36 -0.11 6.37
C PRO A 81 -5.79 -0.81 7.66
N ILE A 82 -7.10 -1.01 7.84
CA ILE A 82 -7.68 -1.65 9.03
C ILE A 82 -7.31 -3.13 9.04
N CYS A 83 -7.53 -3.84 7.93
CA CYS A 83 -7.13 -5.25 7.77
C CYS A 83 -5.63 -5.46 7.95
N ARG A 84 -4.80 -4.56 7.41
CA ARG A 84 -3.34 -4.63 7.55
C ARG A 84 -2.93 -4.51 9.02
N ALA A 85 -3.51 -3.57 9.76
CA ALA A 85 -3.21 -3.41 11.18
C ALA A 85 -3.63 -4.63 12.01
N TRP A 86 -4.78 -5.24 11.68
CA TRP A 86 -5.22 -6.49 12.30
C TRP A 86 -4.23 -7.64 12.05
N MET A 87 -3.77 -7.79 10.80
CA MET A 87 -2.77 -8.80 10.43
C MET A 87 -1.44 -8.60 11.13
N ILE A 88 -1.06 -7.35 11.44
CA ILE A 88 0.18 -7.00 12.15
C ILE A 88 0.05 -7.19 13.67
N ASN A 89 -1.17 -7.15 14.22
CA ASN A 89 -1.40 -7.36 15.65
C ASN A 89 -1.50 -8.85 16.00
N GLN A 90 -0.37 -9.56 15.88
CA GLN A 90 -0.26 -10.98 16.25
C GLN A 90 0.59 -11.13 17.53
N PRO A 91 -0.02 -11.08 18.73
CA PRO A 91 0.73 -11.13 19.99
C PRO A 91 1.52 -12.44 20.16
N ARG A 92 1.00 -13.56 19.62
CA ARG A 92 1.61 -14.90 19.69
C ARG A 92 2.57 -15.24 18.54
N SER A 93 2.64 -14.41 17.50
CA SER A 93 3.47 -14.71 16.32
C SER A 93 4.83 -14.04 16.42
N THR A 94 5.89 -14.85 16.61
CA THR A 94 7.28 -14.39 16.64
C THR A 94 7.79 -13.95 15.27
N SER A 95 7.25 -14.54 14.19
CA SER A 95 7.55 -14.19 12.79
C SER A 95 7.31 -12.72 12.46
N ILE A 96 6.18 -12.16 12.91
CA ILE A 96 5.81 -10.76 12.63
C ILE A 96 6.68 -9.76 13.41
N LYS A 97 7.17 -10.12 14.61
CA LYS A 97 8.10 -9.27 15.37
C LYS A 97 9.42 -9.09 14.60
N ASN A 98 9.96 -10.18 14.06
CA ASN A 98 11.17 -10.17 13.23
C ASN A 98 10.97 -9.37 11.92
N LEU A 99 9.74 -9.22 11.43
CA LEU A 99 9.45 -8.42 10.24
C LEU A 99 9.43 -6.91 10.53
N ARG A 100 9.09 -6.49 11.75
CA ARG A 100 9.13 -5.07 12.15
C ARG A 100 10.56 -4.57 12.34
N ASP A 101 11.46 -5.44 12.80
CA ASP A 101 12.88 -5.10 13.01
C ASP A 101 13.70 -5.14 11.72
N LYS A 102 13.21 -5.83 10.69
CA LYS A 102 13.73 -5.72 9.33
C LYS A 102 13.28 -4.39 8.73
N ARG A 103 13.86 -3.28 9.21
CA ARG A 103 13.90 -2.04 8.46
C ARG A 103 14.40 -2.39 7.06
N THR A 104 13.63 -2.01 6.03
CA THR A 104 14.17 -2.00 4.66
C THR A 104 15.48 -1.21 4.70
N PRO A 105 16.55 -1.70 4.06
CA PRO A 105 17.83 -0.99 4.08
C PRO A 105 17.58 0.46 3.68
N SER A 106 18.22 1.39 4.42
CA SER A 106 18.14 2.81 4.06
C SER A 106 18.54 2.97 2.60
N PRO A 107 17.84 3.81 1.81
CA PRO A 107 18.20 4.03 0.42
C PRO A 107 19.67 4.47 0.35
N GLU A 108 20.49 3.71 -0.38
CA GLU A 108 21.89 4.05 -0.61
C GLU A 108 21.97 5.38 -1.35
N ILE A 109 22.79 6.29 -0.83
CA ILE A 109 23.07 7.57 -1.49
C ILE A 109 23.96 7.26 -2.69
N ARG A 110 23.35 7.10 -3.86
CA ARG A 110 24.09 6.95 -5.12
C ARG A 110 24.68 8.29 -5.51
N ASP A 111 25.94 8.29 -5.93
CA ASP A 111 26.56 9.51 -6.45
C ASP A 111 25.77 10.01 -7.66
N LYS A 112 25.25 11.23 -7.55
CA LYS A 112 24.52 11.90 -8.64
C LYS A 112 25.48 12.48 -9.69
N ARG A 113 26.78 12.51 -9.39
CA ARG A 113 27.82 13.04 -10.28
C ARG A 113 28.20 11.94 -11.27
N GLY A 114 27.91 12.18 -12.54
CA GLY A 114 28.09 11.24 -13.66
C GLY A 114 29.54 10.89 -14.01
N ASP A 115 30.50 11.33 -13.20
CA ASP A 115 31.94 11.25 -13.51
C ASP A 115 32.56 9.88 -13.16
N LEU A 116 31.76 8.90 -12.72
CA LEU A 116 32.25 7.57 -12.35
C LEU A 116 32.98 6.88 -13.51
N LEU A 117 32.44 6.99 -14.72
CA LEU A 117 33.04 6.42 -15.93
C LEU A 117 34.36 7.08 -16.31
N GLU A 118 34.41 8.41 -16.28
CA GLU A 118 35.63 9.17 -16.58
C GLU A 118 36.74 8.87 -15.57
N LYS A 119 36.41 8.81 -14.29
CA LYS A 119 37.37 8.49 -13.22
C LYS A 119 37.87 7.05 -13.31
N PHE A 120 37.01 6.12 -13.71
CA PHE A 120 37.39 4.73 -13.94
C PHE A 120 38.35 4.61 -15.12
N ASN A 121 38.01 5.20 -16.27
CA ASN A 121 38.86 5.21 -17.46
C ASN A 121 40.21 5.94 -17.23
N ALA A 122 40.22 6.99 -16.41
CA ALA A 122 41.43 7.71 -16.01
C ALA A 122 42.28 6.95 -14.97
N ARG A 123 41.88 5.73 -14.57
CA ARG A 123 42.51 4.92 -13.49
C ARG A 123 42.64 5.66 -12.16
N MET A 124 41.72 6.58 -11.90
CA MET A 124 41.61 7.27 -10.61
C MET A 124 40.87 6.40 -9.57
N ILE A 125 40.12 5.40 -10.03
CA ILE A 125 39.34 4.48 -9.21
C ILE A 125 39.58 3.05 -9.72
N ASP A 126 40.16 2.19 -8.88
CA ASP A 126 40.42 0.78 -9.22
C ASP A 126 39.21 -0.14 -8.93
N LYS A 127 38.34 0.26 -7.99
CA LYS A 127 37.21 -0.55 -7.54
C LYS A 127 35.93 0.27 -7.49
N ILE A 128 34.94 -0.17 -8.25
CA ILE A 128 33.61 0.45 -8.29
C ILE A 128 32.75 -0.15 -7.19
N SER A 129 32.38 0.66 -6.19
CA SER A 129 31.54 0.21 -5.07
C SER A 129 30.05 0.22 -5.39
N HIS A 130 29.62 1.08 -6.31
CA HIS A 130 28.23 1.21 -6.71
C HIS A 130 28.13 1.74 -8.14
N LEU A 131 27.03 1.39 -8.82
CA LEU A 131 26.72 1.91 -10.15
C LEU A 131 26.20 3.35 -10.08
N PRO A 132 26.40 4.16 -11.14
CA PRO A 132 25.91 5.53 -11.19
C PRO A 132 24.39 5.59 -11.04
N ALA A 133 23.89 6.70 -10.50
CA ALA A 133 22.45 6.94 -10.43
C ALA A 133 21.84 6.99 -11.85
N PRO A 134 20.63 6.43 -12.05
CA PRO A 134 19.93 6.57 -13.32
C PRO A 134 19.67 8.04 -13.62
N LYS A 135 19.76 8.41 -14.90
CA LYS A 135 19.30 9.72 -15.38
C LYS A 135 17.79 9.86 -15.18
N GLU A 136 17.31 11.09 -15.20
CA GLU A 136 15.87 11.36 -15.18
C GLU A 136 15.17 10.68 -16.36
N ALA A 137 14.02 10.06 -16.12
CA ALA A 137 13.31 9.31 -17.15
C ALA A 137 12.65 10.28 -18.15
N THR A 138 12.96 10.13 -19.44
CA THR A 138 12.37 10.90 -20.54
C THR A 138 10.94 10.46 -20.86
N CYS A 139 10.61 9.20 -20.57
CA CYS A 139 9.29 8.61 -20.78
C CYS A 139 8.75 7.89 -19.54
N ALA A 140 7.44 7.65 -19.51
CA ALA A 140 6.82 6.85 -18.47
C ALA A 140 7.17 5.37 -18.63
N ARG A 141 7.27 4.65 -17.50
CA ARG A 141 7.55 3.19 -17.49
C ARG A 141 6.49 2.39 -18.27
N ILE A 142 5.23 2.82 -18.15
CA ILE A 142 4.11 2.17 -18.82
C ILE A 142 3.86 2.95 -20.12
N PRO A 143 3.85 2.27 -21.29
CA PRO A 143 3.60 2.93 -22.56
C PRO A 143 2.20 3.56 -22.59
N SER A 144 2.06 4.63 -23.36
CA SER A 144 0.76 5.25 -23.60
C SER A 144 -0.23 4.25 -24.23
N PRO A 145 -1.55 4.38 -24.01
CA PRO A 145 -2.52 3.49 -24.65
C PRO A 145 -2.48 3.60 -26.19
N THR A 146 -2.78 2.51 -26.90
CA THR A 146 -2.93 2.53 -28.36
C THR A 146 -4.18 3.32 -28.79
N PRO A 147 -4.28 3.81 -30.03
CA PRO A 147 -5.46 4.55 -30.49
C PRO A 147 -6.76 3.75 -30.29
N GLU A 148 -6.74 2.46 -30.58
CA GLU A 148 -7.86 1.54 -30.35
C GLU A 148 -8.27 1.45 -28.87
N GLN A 149 -7.30 1.46 -27.95
CA GLN A 149 -7.56 1.45 -26.51
C GLN A 149 -8.13 2.78 -26.01
N LYS A 150 -7.74 3.91 -26.63
CA LYS A 150 -8.30 5.22 -26.30
C LYS A 150 -9.72 5.38 -26.86
N ALA A 151 -9.99 4.80 -28.03
CA ALA A 151 -11.31 4.80 -28.65
C ALA A 151 -12.30 3.91 -27.91
N ALA A 152 -11.83 2.80 -27.32
CA ALA A 152 -12.65 1.93 -26.49
C ALA A 152 -13.03 2.62 -25.17
N SER A 153 -14.31 2.92 -24.98
CA SER A 153 -14.84 3.39 -23.70
C SER A 153 -15.84 2.37 -23.16
N LYS A 154 -15.79 2.11 -21.84
CA LYS A 154 -16.75 1.22 -21.17
C LYS A 154 -18.19 1.73 -21.32
N ASP A 155 -18.34 3.04 -21.45
CA ASP A 155 -19.63 3.71 -21.52
C ASP A 155 -20.19 3.78 -22.95
N LYS A 156 -19.38 3.46 -23.97
CA LYS A 156 -19.78 3.41 -25.40
C LYS A 156 -19.34 2.09 -26.03
N ILE A 157 -19.94 1.01 -25.57
CA ILE A 157 -19.84 -0.28 -26.25
C ILE A 157 -20.83 -0.24 -27.41
N ASP A 158 -20.35 -0.36 -28.65
CA ASP A 158 -21.23 -0.46 -29.80
C ASP A 158 -21.82 -1.88 -29.85
N LEU A 159 -23.09 -2.01 -29.43
CA LEU A 159 -23.85 -3.26 -29.50
C LEU A 159 -24.59 -3.43 -30.84
N LYS A 160 -24.28 -2.61 -31.85
CA LYS A 160 -24.87 -2.76 -33.18
C LYS A 160 -24.28 -3.99 -33.88
N TYR A 161 -24.97 -5.12 -33.72
CA TYR A 161 -24.72 -6.30 -34.54
C TYR A 161 -25.22 -6.02 -35.95
N ASN A 162 -24.31 -6.06 -36.93
CA ASN A 162 -24.67 -5.91 -38.33
C ASN A 162 -25.25 -7.24 -38.84
N LEU A 163 -26.57 -7.39 -38.70
CA LEU A 163 -27.31 -8.62 -39.03
C LEU A 163 -27.33 -8.91 -40.55
N ASP A 164 -27.07 -7.89 -41.37
CA ASP A 164 -27.07 -8.00 -42.84
C ASP A 164 -25.71 -8.46 -43.40
N SER A 165 -24.64 -8.32 -42.62
CA SER A 165 -23.31 -8.78 -43.01
C SER A 165 -23.06 -10.23 -42.57
N PRO A 166 -22.42 -11.07 -43.40
CA PRO A 166 -22.02 -12.40 -42.96
C PRO A 166 -21.09 -12.29 -41.74
N PRO A 167 -21.20 -13.20 -40.77
CA PRO A 167 -20.35 -13.18 -39.59
C PRO A 167 -18.87 -13.27 -39.99
N ILE A 168 -18.05 -12.43 -39.38
CA ILE A 168 -16.59 -12.45 -39.60
C ILE A 168 -16.08 -13.86 -39.27
N SER A 169 -15.28 -14.44 -40.17
CA SER A 169 -14.72 -15.77 -39.95
C SER A 169 -13.84 -15.78 -38.70
N ARG A 170 -13.87 -16.90 -37.95
CA ARG A 170 -13.02 -17.12 -36.78
C ARG A 170 -11.55 -16.82 -37.07
N ASP A 171 -11.07 -17.23 -38.25
CA ASP A 171 -9.67 -17.08 -38.62
C ASP A 171 -9.28 -15.62 -38.85
N GLN A 172 -10.21 -14.82 -39.38
CA GLN A 172 -10.02 -13.37 -39.55
C GLN A 172 -9.95 -12.67 -38.19
N ILE A 173 -10.87 -12.98 -37.27
CA ILE A 173 -10.86 -12.44 -35.90
C ILE A 173 -9.55 -12.79 -35.19
N MET A 174 -9.10 -14.04 -35.33
CA MET A 174 -7.85 -14.51 -34.71
C MET A 174 -6.64 -13.79 -35.30
N ALA A 175 -6.61 -13.57 -36.62
CA ALA A 175 -5.55 -12.82 -37.29
C ALA A 175 -5.49 -11.37 -36.79
N ASP A 176 -6.64 -10.69 -36.69
CA ASP A 176 -6.72 -9.31 -36.21
C ASP A 176 -6.24 -9.18 -34.76
N PHE A 177 -6.66 -10.09 -33.88
CA PHE A 177 -6.18 -10.11 -32.49
C PHE A 177 -4.68 -10.38 -32.41
N LYS A 178 -4.17 -11.30 -33.23
CA LYS A 178 -2.73 -11.58 -33.27
C LYS A 178 -1.96 -10.33 -33.67
N GLN A 179 -2.38 -9.65 -34.75
CA GLN A 179 -1.76 -8.40 -35.20
C GLN A 179 -1.80 -7.32 -34.12
N ARG A 180 -2.96 -7.15 -33.46
CA ARG A 180 -3.13 -6.18 -32.38
C ARG A 180 -2.18 -6.46 -31.21
N TRP A 181 -2.10 -7.70 -30.75
CA TRP A 181 -1.22 -8.07 -29.63
C TRP A 181 0.25 -7.96 -30.00
N THR A 182 0.63 -8.23 -31.25
CA THR A 182 2.00 -7.98 -31.74
C THR A 182 2.34 -6.50 -31.64
N LYS A 183 1.49 -5.61 -32.16
CA LYS A 183 1.69 -4.15 -32.06
C LYS A 183 1.79 -3.66 -30.61
N ILE A 184 0.97 -4.20 -29.71
CA ILE A 184 1.03 -3.87 -28.28
C ILE A 184 2.39 -4.31 -27.71
N ARG A 185 2.82 -5.55 -27.97
CA ARG A 185 4.12 -6.05 -27.49
C ARG A 185 5.28 -5.22 -28.00
N GLU A 186 5.31 -4.92 -29.30
CA GLU A 186 6.33 -4.05 -29.91
C GLU A 186 6.37 -2.69 -29.22
N LYS A 187 5.22 -2.08 -28.96
CA LYS A 187 5.15 -0.80 -28.24
C LYS A 187 5.70 -0.91 -26.81
N TRP A 188 5.43 -2.00 -26.11
CA TRP A 188 5.98 -2.24 -24.76
C TRP A 188 7.50 -2.43 -24.79
N VAL A 189 8.02 -3.19 -25.76
CA VAL A 189 9.46 -3.40 -25.93
C VAL A 189 10.15 -2.07 -26.24
N ALA A 190 9.67 -1.32 -27.24
CA ALA A 190 10.23 -0.03 -27.61
C ALA A 190 10.19 0.99 -26.45
N ASN A 191 9.07 1.07 -25.73
CA ASN A 191 8.97 1.96 -24.57
C ASN A 191 9.87 1.51 -23.42
N SER A 192 10.04 0.21 -23.21
CA SER A 192 10.96 -0.32 -22.20
C SER A 192 12.41 0.00 -22.55
N GLU A 193 12.78 -0.12 -23.82
CA GLU A 193 14.11 0.25 -24.31
C GLU A 193 14.37 1.74 -24.06
N GLN A 194 13.47 2.62 -24.51
CA GLN A 194 13.53 4.07 -24.25
C GLN A 194 13.59 4.41 -22.76
N TYR A 195 12.79 3.73 -21.93
CA TYR A 195 12.81 3.94 -20.48
C TYR A 195 14.13 3.49 -19.86
N ASN A 196 14.77 2.48 -20.42
CA ASN A 196 16.04 1.94 -19.94
C ASN A 196 17.26 2.74 -20.42
N GLU A 197 17.13 3.62 -21.42
CA GLU A 197 18.20 4.55 -21.85
C GLU A 197 18.76 5.38 -20.68
N ARG A 198 17.96 5.61 -19.63
CA ARG A 198 18.43 6.27 -18.40
C ARG A 198 19.60 5.57 -17.71
N TYR A 199 19.83 4.29 -18.01
CA TYR A 199 20.91 3.46 -17.47
C TYR A 199 22.12 3.35 -18.41
N ILE A 200 22.17 4.08 -19.53
CA ILE A 200 23.29 4.01 -20.49
C ILE A 200 24.65 4.14 -19.81
N ALA A 201 24.82 5.12 -18.91
CA ALA A 201 26.08 5.31 -18.19
C ALA A 201 26.48 4.10 -17.30
N SER A 202 25.49 3.34 -16.80
CA SER A 202 25.77 2.10 -16.07
C SER A 202 26.21 0.97 -17.00
N PHE A 203 25.64 0.89 -18.20
CA PHE A 203 26.05 -0.09 -19.22
C PHE A 203 27.46 0.21 -19.75
N GLU A 204 27.74 1.47 -20.08
CA GLU A 204 29.08 1.89 -20.52
C GLU A 204 30.16 1.59 -19.47
N LEU A 205 29.84 1.80 -18.20
CA LEU A 205 30.72 1.46 -17.09
C LEU A 205 30.94 -0.04 -16.96
N PHE A 206 29.87 -0.82 -17.09
CA PHE A 206 29.96 -2.28 -17.04
C PHE A 206 30.79 -2.83 -18.20
N ASP A 207 30.59 -2.31 -19.42
CA ASP A 207 31.39 -2.68 -20.59
C ASP A 207 32.87 -2.33 -20.41
N ALA A 208 33.17 -1.16 -19.82
CA ALA A 208 34.54 -0.78 -19.48
C ALA A 208 35.16 -1.75 -18.46
N MET A 209 34.43 -2.10 -17.41
CA MET A 209 34.88 -3.08 -16.42
C MET A 209 35.12 -4.47 -17.01
N GLN A 210 34.27 -4.92 -17.95
CA GLN A 210 34.45 -6.22 -18.61
C GLN A 210 35.69 -6.24 -19.49
N ARG A 211 35.97 -5.16 -20.23
CA ARG A 211 37.19 -5.04 -21.05
C ARG A 211 38.47 -5.04 -20.23
N ASP A 212 38.45 -4.50 -19.00
CA ASP A 212 39.62 -4.49 -18.11
C ASP A 212 39.91 -5.87 -17.47
N ILE A 213 38.94 -6.80 -17.52
CA ILE A 213 39.09 -8.18 -17.02
C ILE A 213 39.70 -9.12 -18.08
N GLU A 214 39.46 -8.84 -19.36
CA GLU A 214 40.01 -9.59 -20.50
C GLU A 214 41.47 -9.23 -20.81
#